data_AF-A0A973M781-F1
#
_entry.id   AF-A0A973M781-F1
#
_cell.length_a   1.000
_cell.length_b   1.000
_cell.length_c   1.000
_cell.angle_alpha   90.00
_cell.angle_beta   90.00
_cell.angle_gamma   90.00
#
_symmetry.space_group_name_H-M   'P 1'
#
loop_
_entity.id
_entity.type
_entity.pdbx_description
1 polymer ?
#
loop_
_entity_poly.entity_id
_entity_poly.type
_entity_poly.pdbx_seq_one_letter_code
_entity_poly.pdbx_strand_id
1 'polypeptide(L)'
;MSTQASEQIVAAQKAGLEAMFGFFETAMPGMERLLELNVQAVKTSVSEDRAVALEALNAKDLQAWVELTLRQAQANKEKVQAYWRHVSEIAMETGSELVAESQKHVNEYVRETGVVIDGLSSAAPVRGDAFFAFWTTGFEAARDMASAAAEQGRAAAKDAAEVIDKAGNRIYAR
;
A
#
# COMPACT_ATOMS: atom_id res chain seq x y z
N MET A 1 30.53 30.36 22.98
CA MET A 1 29.17 30.52 22.42
C MET A 1 29.09 30.17 20.93
N SER A 2 30.08 30.54 20.08
CA SER A 2 30.08 30.17 18.64
C SER A 2 30.29 28.67 18.35
N THR A 3 31.08 27.95 19.16
CA THR A 3 31.38 26.52 18.99
C THR A 3 30.17 25.62 19.27
N GLN A 4 29.42 25.92 20.33
CA GLN A 4 28.24 25.15 20.76
C GLN A 4 27.08 25.24 19.75
N ALA A 5 26.90 26.41 19.13
CA ALA A 5 25.93 26.59 18.04
C ALA A 5 26.33 25.80 16.78
N SER A 6 27.63 25.69 16.48
CA SER A 6 28.14 24.87 15.37
C SER A 6 27.93 23.38 15.63
N GLU A 7 28.16 22.91 16.86
CA GLU A 7 27.95 21.51 17.26
C GLU A 7 26.47 21.11 17.16
N GLN A 8 25.55 21.97 17.59
CA GLN A 8 24.11 21.71 17.45
C GLN A 8 23.63 21.66 15.99
N ILE A 9 24.21 22.48 15.10
CA ILE A 9 23.88 22.43 13.67
C ILE A 9 24.35 21.12 13.04
N VAL A 10 25.57 20.67 13.37
CA VAL A 10 26.09 19.38 12.88
C VAL A 10 25.29 18.20 13.42
N ALA A 11 24.92 18.23 14.71
CA ALA A 11 24.07 17.21 15.32
C ALA A 11 22.68 17.14 14.66
N ALA A 12 22.06 18.29 14.38
CA ALA A 12 20.77 18.35 13.69
C ALA A 12 20.84 17.82 12.25
N GLN A 13 21.92 18.12 11.51
CA GLN A 13 22.13 17.57 10.17
C GLN A 13 22.31 16.05 10.19
N LYS A 14 23.07 15.54 11.16
CA LYS A 14 23.27 14.10 11.36
C LYS A 14 21.96 13.39 11.68
N ALA A 15 21.19 13.91 12.64
CA ALA A 15 19.88 13.36 13.00
C ALA A 15 18.89 13.37 11.81
N GLY A 16 18.91 14.42 10.98
CA GLY A 16 18.12 14.48 9.76
C GLY A 16 18.50 13.41 8.72
N LEU A 17 19.79 13.09 8.59
CA LEU A 17 20.25 12.01 7.71
C LEU A 17 19.88 10.63 8.27
N GLU A 18 20.08 10.39 9.57
CA GLU A 18 19.70 9.13 10.22
C GLU A 18 18.20 8.87 10.11
N ALA A 19 17.38 9.89 10.33
CA ALA A 19 15.94 9.87 10.07
C ALA A 19 15.57 9.48 8.63
N MET A 20 16.27 10.06 7.65
CA MET A 20 16.03 9.79 6.24
C MET A 20 16.40 8.35 5.88
N PHE A 21 17.52 7.84 6.40
CA PHE A 21 17.91 6.45 6.20
C PHE A 21 16.95 5.48 6.91
N GLY A 22 16.54 5.77 8.15
CA GLY A 22 15.54 4.96 8.86
C GLY A 22 14.20 4.90 8.14
N PHE A 23 13.77 6.00 7.51
CA PHE A 23 12.61 6.01 6.63
C PHE A 23 12.79 5.04 5.45
N PHE A 24 13.91 5.11 4.73
CA PHE A 24 14.16 4.22 3.59
C PHE A 24 14.25 2.76 4.02
N GLU A 25 14.91 2.47 5.14
CA GLU A 25 15.00 1.13 5.71
C GLU A 25 13.62 0.55 6.05
N THR A 26 12.68 1.40 6.48
CA THR A 26 11.31 0.99 6.81
C THR A 26 10.41 0.90 5.57
N ALA A 27 10.56 1.81 4.61
CA ALA A 27 9.70 1.88 3.42
C ALA A 27 10.07 0.85 2.34
N MET A 28 11.36 0.52 2.18
CA MET A 28 11.85 -0.40 1.15
C MET A 28 11.21 -1.80 1.23
N PRO A 29 11.07 -2.44 2.40
CA PRO A 29 10.34 -3.70 2.53
C PRO A 29 8.88 -3.63 2.04
N GLY A 30 8.21 -2.49 2.21
CA GLY A 30 6.87 -2.26 1.66
C GLY A 30 6.87 -2.29 0.13
N MET A 31 7.85 -1.65 -0.51
CA MET A 31 8.03 -1.69 -1.97
C MET A 31 8.35 -3.09 -2.48
N GLU A 32 9.22 -3.83 -1.79
CA GLU A 32 9.54 -5.21 -2.13
C GLU A 32 8.30 -6.11 -2.09
N ARG A 33 7.47 -5.98 -1.04
CA ARG A 33 6.18 -6.68 -0.92
C ARG A 33 5.21 -6.34 -2.06
N LEU A 34 5.13 -5.08 -2.48
CA LEU A 34 4.29 -4.67 -3.62
C LEU A 34 4.80 -5.26 -4.95
N LEU A 35 6.11 -5.27 -5.17
CA LEU A 35 6.71 -5.89 -6.36
C LEU A 35 6.48 -7.40 -6.38
N GLU A 36 6.68 -8.06 -5.24
CA GLU A 36 6.41 -9.48 -5.09
C GLU A 36 4.94 -9.80 -5.38
N LEU A 37 4.01 -9.02 -4.83
CA LEU A 37 2.58 -9.17 -5.11
C LEU A 37 2.26 -9.07 -6.62
N ASN A 38 2.84 -8.09 -7.32
CA ASN A 38 2.65 -7.93 -8.77
C ASN A 38 3.20 -9.13 -9.55
N VAL A 39 4.39 -9.61 -9.20
CA VAL A 39 5.00 -10.78 -9.85
C VAL A 39 4.16 -12.04 -9.60
N GLN A 40 3.69 -12.24 -8.37
CA GLN A 40 2.82 -13.36 -8.02
C GLN A 40 1.48 -13.28 -8.76
N ALA A 41 0.87 -12.10 -8.86
CA ALA A 41 -0.37 -11.88 -9.60
C ALA A 41 -0.19 -12.26 -11.09
N VAL A 42 0.86 -11.75 -11.75
CA VAL A 42 1.14 -12.08 -13.16
C VAL A 42 1.37 -13.58 -13.36
N LYS A 43 2.19 -14.22 -12.52
CA LYS A 43 2.44 -15.67 -12.60
C LYS A 43 1.15 -16.47 -12.45
N THR A 44 0.31 -16.06 -11.50
CA THR A 44 -0.99 -16.70 -11.23
C THR A 44 -1.90 -16.55 -12.44
N SER A 45 -2.05 -15.34 -12.98
CA SER A 45 -2.87 -15.10 -14.17
C SER A 45 -2.44 -15.93 -15.37
N VAL A 46 -1.14 -16.02 -15.66
CA VAL A 46 -0.64 -16.85 -16.78
C VAL A 46 -0.96 -18.33 -16.59
N SER A 47 -0.81 -18.85 -15.35
CA SER A 47 -1.13 -20.25 -15.05
C SER A 47 -2.62 -20.54 -15.19
N GLU A 48 -3.46 -19.61 -14.74
CA GLU A 48 -4.91 -19.73 -14.81
C GLU A 48 -5.43 -19.59 -16.23
N ASP A 49 -4.94 -18.61 -17.00
CA ASP A 49 -5.32 -18.42 -18.40
C ASP A 49 -4.99 -19.65 -19.24
N ARG A 50 -3.85 -20.31 -18.95
CA ARG A 50 -3.54 -21.61 -19.57
C ARG A 50 -4.58 -22.67 -19.23
N ALA A 51 -5.01 -22.77 -17.97
CA ALA A 51 -6.02 -23.73 -17.55
C ALA A 51 -7.38 -23.45 -18.20
N VAL A 52 -7.79 -22.17 -18.25
CA VAL A 52 -9.03 -21.71 -18.90
C VAL A 52 -8.99 -21.99 -20.39
N ALA A 53 -7.87 -21.74 -21.08
CA ALA A 53 -7.73 -22.04 -22.50
C ALA A 53 -7.87 -23.55 -22.78
N LEU A 54 -7.28 -24.41 -21.93
CA LEU A 54 -7.43 -25.85 -22.05
C LEU A 54 -8.87 -26.31 -21.77
N GLU A 55 -9.55 -25.73 -20.78
CA GLU A 55 -10.96 -26.03 -20.49
C GLU A 55 -11.86 -25.60 -21.67
N ALA A 56 -11.62 -24.41 -22.22
CA ALA A 56 -12.33 -23.86 -23.36
C ALA A 56 -12.24 -24.73 -24.61
N LEU A 57 -11.05 -25.31 -24.89
CA LEU A 57 -10.85 -26.25 -26.00
C LEU A 57 -11.61 -27.58 -25.82
N ASN A 58 -11.95 -27.94 -24.58
CA ASN A 58 -12.68 -29.16 -24.24
C ASN A 58 -14.20 -28.94 -24.06
N ALA A 59 -14.68 -27.69 -24.19
CA ALA A 59 -16.09 -27.38 -24.06
C ALA A 59 -16.92 -28.07 -25.15
N LYS A 60 -17.98 -28.77 -24.74
CA LYS A 60 -18.75 -29.66 -25.62
C LYS A 60 -19.81 -28.94 -26.46
N ASP A 61 -20.24 -27.76 -26.01
CA ASP A 61 -21.28 -26.96 -26.65
C ASP A 61 -21.18 -25.47 -26.23
N LEU A 62 -22.05 -24.64 -26.80
CA LEU A 62 -22.12 -23.21 -26.51
C LEU A 62 -22.52 -22.92 -25.05
N GLN A 63 -23.31 -23.79 -24.42
CA GLN A 63 -23.75 -23.61 -23.04
C GLN A 63 -22.58 -23.81 -22.08
N ALA A 64 -21.76 -24.84 -22.27
CA ALA A 64 -20.53 -25.07 -21.51
C ALA A 64 -19.53 -23.89 -21.64
N TRP A 65 -19.43 -23.29 -22.83
CA TRP A 65 -18.63 -22.09 -23.07
C TRP A 65 -19.13 -20.85 -22.29
N VAL A 66 -20.45 -20.67 -22.25
CA VAL A 66 -21.08 -19.56 -21.50
C VAL A 66 -20.89 -19.75 -19.99
N GLU A 67 -21.08 -20.97 -19.48
CA GLU A 67 -20.84 -21.30 -18.08
C GLU A 67 -19.39 -21.06 -17.67
N LEU A 68 -18.42 -21.44 -18.53
CA LEU A 68 -17.01 -21.15 -18.33
C LEU A 68 -16.75 -19.63 -18.27
N THR A 69 -17.37 -18.85 -19.16
CA THR A 69 -17.22 -17.39 -19.18
C THR A 69 -17.76 -16.73 -17.90
N LEU A 70 -18.93 -17.17 -17.42
CA LEU A 70 -19.52 -16.65 -16.18
C LEU A 70 -18.66 -17.01 -14.97
N ARG A 71 -18.17 -18.25 -14.90
CA ARG A 71 -17.27 -18.70 -13.84
C ARG A 71 -15.97 -17.89 -13.82
N GLN A 72 -15.40 -17.62 -15.00
CA GLN A 72 -14.18 -16.81 -15.10
C GLN A 72 -14.43 -15.36 -14.71
N ALA A 73 -15.57 -14.77 -15.08
CA ALA A 73 -15.92 -13.42 -14.67
C ALA A 73 -16.03 -13.30 -13.14
N GLN A 74 -16.65 -14.29 -12.48
CA GLN A 74 -16.72 -14.34 -11.02
C GLN A 74 -15.33 -14.53 -10.39
N ALA A 75 -14.51 -15.44 -10.90
CA ALA A 75 -13.15 -15.65 -10.41
C ALA A 75 -12.29 -14.38 -10.56
N ASN A 76 -12.40 -13.67 -11.68
CA ASN A 76 -11.67 -12.42 -11.92
C ASN A 76 -12.10 -11.32 -10.94
N LYS A 77 -13.38 -11.22 -10.62
CA LYS A 77 -13.89 -10.28 -9.59
C LYS A 77 -13.22 -10.52 -8.24
N GLU A 78 -13.19 -11.77 -7.79
CA GLU A 78 -12.59 -12.14 -6.51
C GLU A 78 -11.08 -11.88 -6.48
N LYS A 79 -10.38 -12.18 -7.58
CA LYS A 79 -8.93 -11.92 -7.71
C LYS A 79 -8.61 -10.44 -7.63
N VAL A 80 -9.36 -9.59 -8.33
CA VAL A 80 -9.12 -8.14 -8.30
C VAL A 80 -9.40 -7.56 -6.92
N GLN A 81 -10.47 -8.00 -6.25
CA GLN A 81 -10.74 -7.61 -4.86
C GLN A 81 -9.61 -8.03 -3.93
N ALA A 82 -9.15 -9.27 -4.03
CA ALA A 82 -8.06 -9.79 -3.22
C ALA A 82 -6.75 -9.03 -3.46
N TYR A 83 -6.42 -8.75 -4.72
CA TYR A 83 -5.24 -7.96 -5.08
C TYR A 83 -5.25 -6.59 -4.41
N TRP A 84 -6.35 -5.83 -4.54
CA TRP A 84 -6.45 -4.51 -3.94
C TRP A 84 -6.51 -4.53 -2.42
N ARG A 85 -7.10 -5.57 -1.82
CA ARG A 85 -7.00 -5.79 -0.36
C ARG A 85 -5.54 -5.97 0.05
N HIS A 86 -4.77 -6.79 -0.65
CA HIS A 86 -3.35 -6.99 -0.35
C HIS A 86 -2.50 -5.72 -0.54
N VAL A 87 -2.78 -4.92 -1.56
CA VAL A 87 -2.14 -3.60 -1.71
C VAL A 87 -2.45 -2.71 -0.50
N SER A 88 -3.71 -2.68 -0.05
CA SER A 88 -4.12 -1.92 1.13
C SER A 88 -3.42 -2.41 2.40
N GLU A 89 -3.32 -3.72 2.61
CA GLU A 89 -2.63 -4.32 3.76
C GLU A 89 -1.16 -3.91 3.79
N ILE A 90 -0.44 -4.03 2.67
CA ILE A 90 0.98 -3.65 2.58
C ILE A 90 1.17 -2.15 2.88
N ALA A 91 0.31 -1.29 2.33
CA ALA A 91 0.37 0.15 2.58
C ALA A 91 0.13 0.49 4.06
N MET A 92 -0.86 -0.15 4.69
CA MET A 92 -1.16 0.06 6.11
C MET A 92 -0.04 -0.45 7.03
N GLU A 93 0.50 -1.64 6.78
CA GLU A 93 1.60 -2.21 7.55
C GLU A 93 2.84 -1.31 7.46
N THR A 94 3.22 -0.92 6.24
CA THR A 94 4.37 -0.02 6.02
C THR A 94 4.16 1.32 6.71
N GLY A 95 2.95 1.91 6.62
CA GLY A 95 2.61 3.16 7.31
C GLY A 95 2.67 3.04 8.83
N SER A 96 2.28 1.89 9.39
CA SER A 96 2.34 1.61 10.82
C SER A 96 3.77 1.45 11.32
N GLU A 97 4.62 0.73 10.58
CA GLU A 97 6.06 0.59 10.87
C GLU A 97 6.76 1.95 10.86
N LEU A 98 6.42 2.79 9.88
CA LEU A 98 6.89 4.17 9.77
C LEU A 98 6.53 5.01 11.03
N VAL A 99 5.29 4.92 11.50
CA VAL A 99 4.87 5.62 12.73
C VAL A 99 5.64 5.13 13.96
N ALA A 100 5.86 3.82 14.07
CA ALA A 100 6.61 3.24 15.18
C ALA A 100 8.06 3.72 15.20
N GLU A 101 8.72 3.81 14.04
CA GLU A 101 10.10 4.28 13.94
C GLU A 101 10.23 5.77 14.29
N SER A 102 9.27 6.59 13.85
CA SER A 102 9.19 8.00 14.27
C SER A 102 9.10 8.16 15.79
N GLN A 103 8.28 7.34 16.44
CA GLN A 103 8.11 7.39 17.90
C GLN A 103 9.40 7.01 18.64
N LYS A 104 10.17 6.04 18.14
CA LYS A 104 11.47 5.67 18.73
C LYS A 104 12.45 6.84 18.69
N HIS A 105 12.62 7.49 17.53
CA HIS A 105 13.55 8.61 17.40
C HIS A 105 13.15 9.80 18.26
N VAL A 106 11.85 10.10 18.39
CA VAL A 106 11.37 11.13 19.32
C VAL A 106 11.71 10.76 20.77
N ASN A 107 11.46 9.53 21.18
CA ASN A 107 11.74 9.06 22.55
C ASN A 107 13.25 9.07 22.86
N GLU A 108 14.10 8.66 21.92
CA GLU A 108 15.55 8.70 22.05
C GLU A 108 16.06 10.14 22.17
N TYR A 109 15.56 11.04 21.33
CA TYR A 109 15.90 12.46 21.40
C TYR A 109 15.51 13.09 22.76
N VAL A 110 14.30 12.81 23.25
CA VAL A 110 13.85 13.25 24.58
C VAL A 110 14.77 12.70 25.67
N ARG A 111 15.17 11.42 25.58
CA ARG A 111 16.06 10.77 26.55
C ARG A 111 17.46 11.38 26.57
N GLU A 112 18.03 11.66 25.40
CA GLU A 112 19.41 12.15 25.27
C GLU A 112 19.55 13.64 25.62
N THR A 113 18.51 14.44 25.37
CA THR A 113 18.55 15.89 25.56
C THR A 113 17.79 16.38 26.79
N GLY A 114 16.92 15.54 27.37
CA GLY A 114 15.98 15.94 28.43
C GLY A 114 14.86 16.87 27.96
N VAL A 115 14.77 17.15 26.65
CA VAL A 115 13.75 18.02 26.07
C VAL A 115 12.48 17.23 25.86
N VAL A 116 11.45 17.51 26.67
CA VAL A 116 10.09 17.01 26.44
C VAL A 116 9.46 17.85 25.32
N ILE A 117 9.16 17.23 24.19
CA ILE A 117 8.44 17.87 23.08
C ILE A 117 6.94 17.84 23.42
N ASP A 118 6.50 18.70 24.33
CA ASP A 118 5.08 18.87 24.64
C ASP A 118 4.41 19.64 23.49
N GLY A 119 3.56 18.93 22.74
CA GLY A 119 2.72 19.49 21.69
C GLY A 119 3.51 19.90 20.45
N LEU A 120 3.35 19.11 19.38
CA LEU A 120 3.88 19.30 18.03
C LEU A 120 3.62 20.68 17.37
N SER A 121 3.02 21.65 18.06
CA SER A 121 2.65 22.95 17.55
C SER A 121 3.24 24.16 18.28
N SER A 122 3.95 24.02 19.41
CA SER A 122 4.17 25.20 20.29
C SER A 122 5.61 25.56 20.67
N ALA A 123 6.66 24.94 20.10
CA ALA A 123 8.01 25.47 20.26
C ALA A 123 8.93 25.10 19.09
N ALA A 124 9.34 26.10 18.30
CA ALA A 124 10.53 26.00 17.48
C ALA A 124 11.63 26.85 18.14
N PRO A 125 12.72 26.21 18.60
CA PRO A 125 14.00 26.57 18.00
C PRO A 125 14.99 25.39 17.88
N VAL A 126 14.63 24.28 17.23
CA VAL A 126 15.64 23.39 16.60
C VAL A 126 15.04 22.73 15.35
N ARG A 127 14.74 23.49 14.27
CA ARG A 127 14.51 22.97 12.90
C ARG A 127 13.75 21.62 12.76
N GLY A 128 12.78 21.35 13.63
CA GLY A 128 12.04 20.07 13.71
C GLY A 128 10.86 20.02 12.74
N ASP A 129 10.44 21.17 12.23
CA ASP A 129 9.30 21.33 11.33
C ASP A 129 9.48 20.52 10.04
N ALA A 130 10.69 20.49 9.48
CA ALA A 130 10.97 19.79 8.22
C ALA A 130 10.98 18.26 8.40
N PHE A 131 11.57 17.76 9.50
CA PHE A 131 11.55 16.32 9.82
C PHE A 131 10.12 15.86 10.11
N PHE A 132 9.40 16.59 10.96
CA PHE A 132 8.04 16.23 11.32
C PHE A 132 7.07 16.35 10.13
N ALA A 133 7.22 17.38 9.30
CA ALA A 133 6.45 17.52 8.07
C ALA A 133 6.76 16.38 7.09
N PHE A 134 8.04 16.03 6.87
CA PHE A 134 8.44 14.93 6.00
C PHE A 134 7.78 13.60 6.43
N TRP A 135 7.85 13.27 7.72
CA TRP A 135 7.24 12.06 8.26
C TRP A 135 5.72 12.08 8.21
N THR A 136 5.09 13.21 8.58
CA THR A 136 3.63 13.36 8.50
C THR A 136 3.14 13.21 7.07
N THR A 137 3.81 13.83 6.10
CA THR A 137 3.49 13.69 4.67
C THR A 137 3.68 12.25 4.19
N GLY A 138 4.74 11.56 4.62
CA GLY A 138 4.94 10.14 4.29
C GLY A 138 3.81 9.25 4.83
N PHE A 139 3.36 9.51 6.06
CA PHE A 139 2.24 8.79 6.66
C PHE A 139 0.91 9.07 5.95
N GLU A 140 0.60 10.33 5.67
CA GLU A 140 -0.59 10.72 4.92
C GLU A 140 -0.62 10.04 3.54
N ALA A 141 0.52 10.00 2.84
CA ALA A 141 0.65 9.31 1.57
C ALA A 141 0.36 7.80 1.69
N ALA A 142 0.87 7.12 2.72
CA ALA A 142 0.60 5.71 2.96
C ALA A 142 -0.90 5.44 3.26
N ARG A 143 -1.53 6.29 4.08
CA ARG A 143 -2.96 6.22 4.41
C ARG A 143 -3.84 6.45 3.18
N ASP A 144 -3.50 7.45 2.37
CA ASP A 144 -4.24 7.77 1.16
C ASP A 144 -4.08 6.65 0.11
N MET A 145 -2.89 6.06 0.00
CA MET A 145 -2.66 4.90 -0.85
C MET A 145 -3.52 3.70 -0.42
N ALA A 146 -3.57 3.38 0.88
CA ALA A 146 -4.42 2.31 1.39
C ALA A 146 -5.91 2.56 1.11
N SER A 147 -6.36 3.80 1.31
CA SER A 147 -7.75 4.21 1.06
C SER A 147 -8.10 4.11 -0.43
N ALA A 148 -7.22 4.59 -1.30
CA ALA A 148 -7.39 4.51 -2.75
C ALA A 148 -7.38 3.07 -3.26
N ALA A 149 -6.56 2.20 -2.67
CA ALA A 149 -6.56 0.77 -2.99
C ALA A 149 -7.90 0.12 -2.62
N ALA A 150 -8.42 0.40 -1.43
CA ALA A 150 -9.72 -0.10 -1.01
C ALA A 150 -10.87 0.38 -1.92
N GLU A 151 -10.83 1.64 -2.36
CA GLU A 151 -11.81 2.20 -3.29
C GLU A 151 -11.71 1.56 -4.68
N GLN A 152 -10.50 1.43 -5.23
CA GLN A 152 -10.28 0.75 -6.53
C GLN A 152 -10.72 -0.71 -6.48
N GLY A 153 -10.47 -1.42 -5.38
CA GLY A 153 -10.97 -2.77 -5.16
C GLY A 153 -12.49 -2.86 -5.21
N ARG A 154 -13.19 -1.91 -4.58
CA ARG A 154 -14.66 -1.83 -4.61
C ARG A 154 -15.21 -1.43 -5.98
N ALA A 155 -14.57 -0.50 -6.68
CA ALA A 155 -14.99 -0.08 -8.02
C ALA A 155 -14.86 -1.23 -9.01
N ALA A 156 -13.70 -1.88 -9.07
CA ALA A 156 -13.47 -3.00 -9.98
C ALA A 156 -14.37 -4.21 -9.66
N ALA A 157 -14.65 -4.45 -8.37
CA ALA A 157 -15.63 -5.45 -7.94
C ALA A 157 -17.04 -5.20 -8.51
N LYS A 158 -17.45 -3.94 -8.53
CA LYS A 158 -18.76 -3.51 -9.02
C LYS A 158 -18.83 -3.65 -10.54
N ASP A 159 -17.82 -3.18 -11.26
CA ASP A 159 -17.75 -3.29 -12.72
C ASP A 159 -17.83 -4.76 -13.18
N ALA A 160 -17.10 -5.65 -12.51
CA ALA A 160 -17.17 -7.09 -12.79
C ALA A 160 -18.57 -7.67 -12.50
N ALA A 161 -19.24 -7.23 -11.43
CA ALA A 161 -20.60 -7.66 -11.11
C ALA A 161 -21.61 -7.21 -12.18
N GLU A 162 -21.49 -5.99 -12.69
CA GLU A 162 -22.35 -5.47 -13.76
C GLU A 162 -22.17 -6.23 -15.07
N VAL A 163 -20.95 -6.67 -15.39
CA VAL A 163 -20.68 -7.53 -16.57
C VAL A 163 -21.37 -8.88 -16.44
N ILE A 164 -21.27 -9.51 -15.26
CA ILE A 164 -21.92 -10.80 -14.96
C ILE A 164 -23.45 -10.68 -15.09
N ASP A 165 -24.03 -9.63 -14.50
CA ASP A 165 -25.49 -9.42 -14.53
C ASP A 165 -26.01 -9.19 -15.97
N LYS A 166 -25.31 -8.37 -16.76
CA LYS A 166 -25.62 -8.15 -18.19
C LYS A 166 -25.50 -9.41 -19.04
N ALA A 167 -24.59 -10.32 -18.68
CA ALA A 167 -24.44 -11.60 -19.36
C ALA A 167 -25.57 -12.56 -18.98
N GLY A 168 -25.90 -12.68 -17.69
CA GLY A 168 -27.00 -13.50 -17.19
C GLY A 168 -28.36 -13.07 -17.75
N ASN A 169 -28.69 -11.77 -17.68
CA ASN A 169 -29.97 -11.24 -18.18
C ASN A 169 -30.18 -11.45 -19.69
N ARG A 170 -29.11 -11.53 -20.49
CA ARG A 170 -29.21 -11.84 -21.93
C ARG A 170 -29.55 -13.31 -22.22
N ILE A 171 -29.25 -14.21 -21.29
CA ILE A 171 -29.46 -15.66 -21.46
C ILE A 171 -30.89 -16.05 -21.06
N TYR A 172 -31.44 -15.44 -20.00
CA TYR A 172 -32.78 -15.76 -19.49
C TYR A 172 -33.92 -14.93 -20.10
N ALA A 173 -33.62 -13.97 -20.97
CA ALA A 173 -34.61 -13.15 -21.69
C ALA A 173 -35.01 -13.72 -23.07
N ARG A 174 -34.54 -14.93 -23.43
CA ARG A 174 -34.97 -15.71 -24.59
C ARG A 174 -35.75 -16.94 -24.15
#